data_AF-A0A9E1ND77-F1
#
_entry.id   AF-A0A9E1ND77-F1
#
_cell.length_a   1.000
_cell.length_b   1.000
_cell.length_c   1.000
_cell.angle_alpha   90.00
_cell.angle_beta   90.00
_cell.angle_gamma   90.00
#
_symmetry.space_group_name_H-M   'P 1'
#
loop_
_entity.id
_entity.type
_entity.pdbx_description
1 polymer ?
#
loop_
_entity_poly.entity_id
_entity_poly.type
_entity_poly.pdbx_seq_one_letter_code
_entity_poly.pdbx_strand_id
1 'polypeptide(L)' 'DMFKSIKRTIAERILSNEKEKWWTCKEFYFECANLREKYTNDKDEEKLKFLDEINEFVEGIQKKYESA' A
#
# COMPACT_ATOMS: atom_id res chain seq x y z
N ASP A 1 -3.13 3.53 27.15
CA ASP A 1 -2.34 2.39 26.62
C ASP A 1 -3.02 1.59 25.51
N MET A 2 -4.30 1.22 25.64
CA MET A 2 -5.03 0.43 24.64
C MET A 2 -4.98 1.00 23.20
N PHE A 3 -5.20 2.31 23.03
CA PHE A 3 -5.18 2.95 21.70
C PHE A 3 -3.81 2.86 21.00
N LYS A 4 -2.70 3.02 21.76
CA LYS A 4 -1.34 2.90 21.21
C LYS A 4 -1.04 1.44 20.81
N SER A 5 -1.45 0.48 21.63
CA SER A 5 -1.29 -0.95 21.34
C SER A 5 -2.06 -1.35 20.08
N ILE A 6 -3.32 -0.93 19.94
CA ILE A 6 -4.12 -1.20 18.73
C ILE A 6 -3.47 -0.60 17.49
N LYS A 7 -3.01 0.66 17.56
CA LYS A 7 -2.31 1.30 16.44
C LYS A 7 -1.04 0.55 16.03
N ARG A 8 -0.24 0.11 17.00
CA ARG A 8 0.98 -0.66 16.75
C ARG A 8 0.68 -2.01 16.09
N THR A 9 -0.32 -2.74 16.57
CA THR A 9 -0.72 -4.01 15.94
C THR A 9 -1.22 -3.81 14.50
N ILE A 10 -1.92 -2.72 14.22
CA ILE A 10 -2.35 -2.38 12.85
C ILE A 10 -1.12 -2.05 11.98
N ALA A 11 -0.16 -1.29 12.50
CA ALA A 11 1.10 -0.98 11.82
C ALA A 11 1.87 -2.27 11.47
N GLU A 12 2.05 -3.16 12.44
CA GLU A 12 2.73 -4.45 12.26
C GLU A 12 2.05 -5.31 11.19
N ARG A 13 0.72 -5.29 11.11
CA ARG A 13 -0.04 -6.03 10.09
C ARG A 13 0.08 -5.43 8.69
N ILE A 14 -0.04 -4.11 8.56
CA ILE A 14 -0.02 -3.41 7.27
C ILE A 14 1.41 -3.36 6.70
N LEU A 15 2.43 -3.20 7.56
CA LEU A 15 3.84 -3.14 7.20
C LEU A 15 4.52 -4.52 7.18
N SER A 16 3.77 -5.61 7.38
CA SER A 16 4.34 -6.95 7.34
C SER A 16 4.94 -7.26 5.97
N ASN A 17 6.13 -7.86 5.97
CA ASN A 17 6.82 -8.33 4.77
C ASN A 17 6.50 -9.80 4.44
N GLU A 18 5.77 -10.48 5.32
CA GLU A 18 5.37 -11.88 5.20
C GLU A 18 4.11 -12.05 4.34
N LYS A 19 3.87 -13.29 3.89
CA LYS A 19 2.65 -13.63 3.15
C LYS A 19 1.48 -13.81 4.12
N GLU A 20 0.77 -12.71 4.36
CA GLU A 20 -0.39 -12.68 5.24
C GLU A 20 -1.70 -13.01 4.49
N LYS A 21 -2.77 -13.31 5.25
CA LYS A 21 -4.13 -13.49 4.69
C LYS A 21 -4.82 -12.17 4.36
N TRP A 22 -4.20 -11.04 4.69
CA TRP A 22 -4.68 -9.69 4.44
C TRP A 22 -3.68 -8.93 3.58
N TRP A 23 -4.12 -7.81 3.02
CA TRP A 23 -3.26 -6.95 2.20
C TRP A 23 -2.25 -6.19 3.06
N THR A 24 -1.00 -6.23 2.65
CA THR A 24 0.12 -5.45 3.22
C THR A 24 0.55 -4.38 2.22
N CYS A 25 1.28 -3.35 2.68
CA CYS A 25 1.86 -2.35 1.78
C CYS A 25 2.76 -3.00 0.73
N LYS A 26 3.50 -4.03 1.10
CA LYS A 26 4.36 -4.79 0.17
C LYS A 26 3.55 -5.44 -0.95
N GLU A 27 2.47 -6.14 -0.62
CA GLU A 27 1.59 -6.78 -1.61
C GLU A 27 0.95 -5.73 -2.52
N PHE A 28 0.52 -4.61 -1.93
CA PHE A 28 -0.02 -3.48 -2.67
C PHE A 28 0.99 -2.93 -3.68
N TYR A 29 2.24 -2.65 -3.30
CA TYR A 29 3.23 -2.10 -4.24
C TYR A 29 3.56 -3.08 -5.35
N PHE A 30 3.60 -4.38 -5.06
CA PHE A 30 3.84 -5.41 -6.06
C PHE A 30 2.72 -5.43 -7.11
N GLU A 31 1.46 -5.46 -6.68
CA GLU A 31 0.31 -5.42 -7.60
C GLU A 31 0.21 -4.07 -8.34
N CYS A 32 0.49 -2.96 -7.65
CA CYS A 32 0.47 -1.64 -8.26
C CYS A 32 1.53 -1.53 -9.38
N ALA A 33 2.72 -2.08 -9.18
CA ALA A 33 3.76 -2.13 -10.22
C ALA A 33 3.32 -3.00 -11.43
N ASN A 34 2.75 -4.18 -11.17
CA ASN A 34 2.23 -5.08 -12.21
C ASN A 34 1.10 -4.43 -13.03
N LEU A 35 0.14 -3.78 -12.35
CA LEU A 35 -0.94 -3.04 -13.00
C LEU A 35 -0.42 -1.82 -13.77
N ARG A 36 0.59 -1.13 -13.26
CA ARG A 36 1.22 0.02 -13.94
C ARG A 36 1.86 -0.42 -15.25
N GLU A 37 2.59 -1.53 -15.26
CA GLU A 37 3.15 -2.10 -16.49
C GLU A 37 2.05 -2.43 -17.50
N LYS A 38 0.98 -3.10 -17.04
CA LYS A 38 -0.16 -3.44 -17.89
C LYS A 38 -0.85 -2.20 -18.49
N TYR A 39 -1.18 -1.21 -17.68
CA TYR A 39 -1.87 0.00 -18.17
C TYR A 39 -0.97 0.90 -19.01
N THR A 40 0.34 0.84 -18.81
CA THR A 40 1.32 1.50 -19.70
C THR A 40 1.28 0.87 -21.09
N ASN A 41 1.22 -0.46 -21.16
CA ASN A 41 1.08 -1.18 -22.43
C ASN A 41 -0.27 -0.92 -23.11
N ASP A 42 -1.35 -0.86 -22.33
CA ASP A 42 -2.70 -0.56 -22.82
C ASP A 42 -2.90 0.94 -23.14
N LYS A 43 -1.92 1.80 -22.85
CA LYS A 43 -1.98 3.28 -22.98
C LYS A 43 -3.18 3.91 -22.25
N ASP A 44 -3.54 3.32 -21.11
CA ASP A 44 -4.72 3.72 -20.33
C ASP A 44 -4.32 4.78 -19.29
N GLU A 45 -4.20 6.04 -19.75
CA GLU A 45 -3.72 7.17 -18.92
C GLU A 45 -4.60 7.45 -17.70
N GLU A 46 -5.91 7.17 -17.78
CA GLU A 46 -6.85 7.41 -16.68
C GLU A 46 -6.59 6.44 -15.52
N LYS A 47 -6.37 5.15 -15.84
CA LYS A 47 -5.99 4.15 -14.85
C LYS A 47 -4.60 4.36 -14.28
N LEU A 48 -3.66 4.87 -15.09
CA LEU A 48 -2.32 5.23 -14.60
C LEU A 48 -2.39 6.36 -13.57
N LYS A 49 -3.18 7.41 -13.81
CA LYS A 49 -3.42 8.48 -12.82
C LYS A 49 -4.05 7.94 -11.55
N PHE A 50 -5.06 7.08 -11.68
CA PHE A 50 -5.70 6.45 -10.52
C PHE A 50 -4.71 5.61 -9.70
N LEU A 51 -3.82 4.85 -10.36
CA LEU A 51 -2.76 4.10 -9.68
C LEU A 51 -1.79 5.03 -8.95
N ASP A 52 -1.40 6.15 -9.54
CA ASP A 52 -0.50 7.11 -8.88
C ASP A 52 -1.15 7.74 -7.64
N GLU A 53 -2.43 8.14 -7.72
CA GLU A 53 -3.18 8.68 -6.57
C GLU A 53 -3.29 7.65 -5.42
N ILE A 54 -3.61 6.40 -5.75
CA ILE A 54 -3.72 5.33 -4.76
C ILE A 54 -2.35 4.99 -4.17
N ASN A 55 -1.28 5.05 -4.97
CA ASN A 55 0.09 4.83 -4.50
C ASN A 55 0.53 5.91 -3.51
N GLU A 56 0.26 7.19 -3.80
CA GLU A 56 0.51 8.29 -2.85
C GLU A 56 -0.26 8.12 -1.54
N PHE A 57 -1.52 7.66 -1.61
CA PHE A 57 -2.33 7.39 -0.44
C PHE A 57 -1.72 6.29 0.45
N VAL A 58 -1.29 5.17 -0.16
CA VAL A 58 -0.65 4.07 0.58
C VAL A 58 0.71 4.47 1.14
N GLU A 59 1.49 5.27 0.40
CA GLU A 59 2.77 5.80 0.90
C GLU A 59 2.56 6.72 2.12
N GLY A 60 1.50 7.55 2.10
CA GLY A 60 1.11 8.37 3.24
C GLY A 60 0.71 7.54 4.46
N ILE A 61 -0.02 6.44 4.25
CA ILE A 61 -0.36 5.48 5.30
C ILE A 61 0.90 4.83 5.88
N GLN A 62 1.79 4.35 5.01
CA GLN A 62 3.04 3.72 5.42
C GLN A 62 3.88 4.67 6.27
N LYS A 63 4.15 5.88 5.79
CA LYS A 63 4.92 6.90 6.53
C LYS A 63 4.31 7.20 7.90
N LYS A 64 2.98 7.27 7.97
CA LYS A 64 2.25 7.52 9.21
C LYS A 64 2.41 6.39 10.23
N TYR A 65 2.48 5.14 9.78
CA TYR A 65 2.66 3.97 10.65
C TYR A 65 4.12 3.65 10.94
N GLU A 66 5.06 4.00 10.06
CA GLU A 66 6.51 3.93 10.31
C GLU A 66 6.96 4.97 11.35
N SER A 67 6.29 6.12 11.41
CA SER A 67 6.58 7.19 12.37
C SER A 67 5.90 7.01 13.74
N ALA A 68 5.14 5.93 13.95
CA ALA A 68 4.28 5.71 15.11
C ALA A 68 4.87 4.69 16.11
#